data_AF-A0A377BBX6-F1
#
_entry.id   AF-A0A377BBX6-F1
#
_cell.length_a   1.000
_cell.length_b   1.000
_cell.length_c   1.000
_cell.angle_alpha   90.00
_cell.angle_beta   90.00
_cell.angle_gamma   90.00
#
_symmetry.space_group_name_H-M   'P 1'
#
loop_
_entity.id
_entity.type
_entity.pdbx_description
1 polymer ?
#
loop_
_entity_poly.entity_id
_entity_poly.type
_entity_poly.pdbx_seq_one_letter_code
_entity_poly.pdbx_strand_id
1 'polypeptide(L)'
;MTSLNTPSFRPKEPLDREGKVSRIVEFIEKPDQPQTLDSDIMAVGRYVLSADIWPELERTQPGAWGRIQLTDAIAELAKKQSVDAC
;
A
#
# COMPACT_ATOMS: atom_id res chain seq x y z
N MET A 1 5.06 -17.84 -15.39
CA MET A 1 4.82 -16.39 -15.26
C MET A 1 3.93 -16.20 -14.05
N THR A 2 4.54 -16.00 -12.88
CA THR A 2 3.83 -15.92 -11.61
C THR A 2 3.05 -14.61 -11.59
N SER A 3 1.73 -14.68 -11.53
CA SER A 3 0.88 -13.51 -11.29
C SER A 3 1.37 -12.83 -10.00
N LEU A 4 1.72 -11.55 -10.06
CA LEU A 4 2.18 -10.76 -8.92
C LEU A 4 1.00 -10.54 -7.98
N ASN A 5 0.76 -11.50 -7.09
CA ASN A 5 -0.39 -11.52 -6.19
C ASN A 5 -0.12 -10.82 -4.85
N THR A 6 0.82 -9.87 -4.85
CA THR A 6 1.32 -9.20 -3.64
C THR A 6 1.01 -7.71 -3.75
N PRO A 7 0.73 -7.03 -2.63
CA PRO A 7 0.50 -5.60 -2.65
C PRO A 7 1.74 -4.84 -3.09
N SER A 8 1.54 -3.79 -3.88
CA SER A 8 2.62 -2.94 -4.42
C SER A 8 2.33 -1.49 -4.14
N PHE A 9 3.38 -0.72 -3.86
CA PHE A 9 3.27 0.71 -3.59
C PHE A 9 4.32 1.49 -4.36
N ARG A 10 4.01 2.76 -4.62
CA ARG A 10 4.93 3.72 -5.24
C ARG A 10 5.43 4.68 -4.17
N PRO A 11 6.73 4.71 -3.88
CA PRO A 11 7.30 5.71 -3.02
C PRO A 11 7.52 7.02 -3.78
N LYS A 12 7.51 8.15 -3.07
CA LYS A 12 7.84 9.47 -3.63
C LYS A 12 9.31 9.54 -4.09
N GLU A 13 10.20 8.88 -3.35
CA GLU A 13 11.63 8.80 -3.62
C GLU A 13 12.08 7.33 -3.64
N PRO A 14 13.05 6.94 -4.48
CA PRO A 14 13.50 5.55 -4.54
C PRO A 14 13.98 5.02 -3.19
N LEU A 15 13.60 3.79 -2.82
CA LEU A 15 14.11 3.08 -1.64
C LEU A 15 15.36 2.27 -2.01
N ASP A 16 16.48 2.96 -2.20
CA ASP A 16 17.73 2.45 -2.80
C ASP A 16 18.81 2.04 -1.80
N ARG A 17 18.57 2.22 -0.50
CA ARG A 17 19.49 1.86 0.58
C ARG A 17 18.71 1.43 1.82
N GLU A 18 19.33 0.54 2.61
CA GLU A 18 18.75 0.05 3.86
C GLU A 18 18.43 1.19 4.83
N GLY A 19 17.28 1.11 5.48
CA GLY A 19 16.80 2.08 6.46
C GLY A 19 16.35 3.43 5.86
N LYS A 20 16.35 3.58 4.53
CA LYS A 20 15.75 4.76 3.89
C LYS A 20 14.23 4.69 4.05
N VAL A 21 13.65 5.83 4.42
CA VAL A 21 12.21 5.98 4.52
C VAL A 21 11.73 6.90 3.40
N SER A 22 10.63 6.55 2.74
CA SER A 22 9.99 7.40 1.74
C SER A 22 8.47 7.36 1.90
N ARG A 23 7.85 8.53 1.73
CA ARG A 23 6.39 8.63 1.66
C ARG A 23 5.83 7.79 0.53
N ILE A 24 4.75 7.07 0.82
CA ILE A 24 3.94 6.37 -0.17
C ILE A 24 3.03 7.39 -0.87
N VAL A 25 3.03 7.35 -2.20
CA VAL A 25 2.15 8.20 -3.04
C VAL A 25 1.04 7.40 -3.69
N GLU A 26 1.16 6.07 -3.74
CA GLU A 26 0.15 5.16 -4.29
C GLU A 26 0.33 3.77 -3.69
N PHE A 27 -0.77 3.07 -3.37
CA PHE A 27 -0.74 1.72 -2.80
C PHE A 27 -1.89 0.89 -3.38
N ILE A 28 -1.58 -0.28 -3.94
CA ILE A 28 -2.54 -1.19 -4.56
C ILE A 28 -2.37 -2.60 -3.99
N GLU A 29 -3.45 -3.19 -3.45
CA GLU A 29 -3.47 -4.54 -2.83
C GLU A 29 -3.00 -5.64 -3.79
N LYS A 30 -3.46 -5.59 -5.05
CA LYS A 30 -3.13 -6.56 -6.11
C LYS A 30 -3.32 -5.86 -7.45
N PRO A 31 -2.25 -5.41 -8.11
CA PRO A 31 -2.40 -4.81 -9.41
C PRO A 31 -2.78 -5.90 -10.43
N ASP A 32 -3.80 -5.63 -11.25
CA ASP A 32 -4.24 -6.54 -12.31
C ASP A 32 -3.14 -6.80 -13.36
N GLN A 33 -2.20 -5.86 -13.50
CA GLN A 33 -1.03 -5.96 -14.35
C GLN A 33 0.21 -5.38 -13.64
N PRO A 34 1.42 -5.92 -13.88
CA PRO A 34 2.65 -5.38 -13.28
C PRO A 34 2.86 -3.89 -13.55
N GLN A 35 2.46 -3.43 -14.74
CA GLN A 35 2.58 -2.03 -15.18
C GLN A 35 1.55 -1.07 -14.56
N THR A 36 0.59 -1.55 -13.75
CA THR A 36 -0.43 -0.67 -13.16
C THR A 36 0.17 0.33 -12.16
N LEU A 37 1.31 -0.02 -11.57
CA LEU A 37 2.11 0.89 -10.74
C LEU A 37 3.46 1.12 -11.42
N ASP A 38 3.87 2.38 -11.56
CA ASP A 38 5.23 2.74 -11.95
C ASP A 38 6.19 2.56 -10.75
N SER A 39 6.29 1.32 -10.26
CA SER A 39 7.11 0.90 -9.12
C SER A 39 7.19 -0.63 -9.03
N ASP A 40 8.40 -1.16 -8.86
CA ASP A 40 8.65 -2.59 -8.61
C ASP A 40 8.67 -2.96 -7.12
N ILE A 41 8.22 -2.06 -6.23
CA ILE A 41 8.27 -2.27 -4.77
C ILE A 41 6.99 -2.92 -4.25
N MET A 42 7.17 -4.03 -3.53
CA MET A 42 6.09 -4.85 -2.95
C MET A 42 6.07 -4.76 -1.42
N ALA A 43 4.88 -4.81 -0.82
CA ALA A 43 4.71 -4.81 0.63
C ALA A 43 4.99 -6.20 1.22
N VAL A 44 5.81 -6.24 2.28
CA VAL A 44 6.25 -7.49 2.95
C VAL A 44 5.30 -7.91 4.09
N GLY A 45 4.23 -7.15 4.34
CA GLY A 45 3.22 -7.50 5.36
C GLY A 45 3.58 -7.10 6.80
N ARG A 46 4.48 -6.14 6.99
CA ARG A 46 4.75 -5.52 8.30
C ARG A 46 4.27 -4.09 8.31
N TYR A 47 3.46 -3.74 9.30
CA TYR A 47 2.82 -2.43 9.39
C TYR A 47 2.92 -1.89 10.82
N VAL A 48 3.28 -0.62 10.93
CA VAL A 48 3.11 0.17 12.16
C VAL A 48 2.08 1.23 11.82
N LEU A 49 0.90 1.13 12.42
CA LEU A 49 -0.26 1.92 12.03
C LEU A 49 -0.64 2.90 13.14
N SER A 50 -0.89 4.15 12.77
CA SER A 50 -1.57 5.12 13.65
C SER A 50 -2.98 4.62 13.97
N ALA A 51 -3.52 5.02 15.12
CA ALA A 51 -4.92 4.78 15.46
C ALA A 51 -5.90 5.40 14.44
N ASP A 52 -5.45 6.37 13.65
CA ASP A 52 -6.24 6.97 12.57
C ASP A 52 -6.62 5.98 11.46
N ILE A 53 -6.07 4.76 11.45
CA ILE A 53 -6.48 3.70 10.52
C ILE A 53 -7.88 3.16 10.83
N TRP A 54 -8.34 3.25 12.09
CA TRP A 54 -9.61 2.62 12.51
C TRP A 54 -10.82 3.17 11.75
N PRO A 55 -11.01 4.51 11.63
CA PRO A 55 -12.10 5.06 10.83
C PRO A 55 -12.03 4.69 9.34
N GLU A 56 -10.83 4.48 8.79
CA GLU A 56 -10.68 4.05 7.40
C GLU A 56 -11.10 2.59 7.23
N LEU A 57 -10.69 1.71 8.15
CA LEU A 57 -11.09 0.30 8.15
C LEU A 57 -12.60 0.12 8.29
N GLU A 58 -13.25 0.89 9.16
CA GLU A 58 -14.72 0.86 9.32
C GLU A 58 -15.47 1.23 8.04
N ARG A 59 -14.89 2.11 7.22
CA ARG A 59 -15.47 2.60 5.96
C ARG A 59 -15.06 1.79 4.74
N THR A 60 -14.02 0.97 4.87
CA THR A 60 -13.45 0.19 3.77
C THR A 60 -14.50 -0.79 3.28
N GLN A 61 -14.74 -0.80 1.97
CA GLN A 61 -15.65 -1.75 1.33
C GLN A 61 -14.88 -2.99 0.87
N PRO A 62 -15.56 -4.12 0.64
CA PRO A 62 -14.92 -5.30 0.08
C PRO A 62 -14.24 -4.99 -1.27
N GLY A 63 -12.94 -5.20 -1.34
CA GLY A 63 -12.10 -5.02 -2.53
C GLY A 63 -11.79 -6.36 -3.20
N ALA A 64 -10.50 -6.62 -3.41
CA ALA A 64 -10.04 -7.85 -4.06
C ALA A 64 -10.60 -9.11 -3.39
N TRP A 65 -11.17 -9.99 -4.22
CA TRP A 65 -11.82 -11.25 -3.81
C TRP A 65 -12.98 -11.09 -2.81
N GLY A 66 -13.63 -9.92 -2.78
CA GLY A 66 -14.77 -9.66 -1.90
C GLY A 66 -14.41 -9.61 -0.41
N ARG A 67 -13.16 -9.26 -0.08
CA ARG A 67 -12.68 -9.11 1.31
C ARG A 67 -12.38 -7.65 1.62
N ILE A 68 -12.48 -7.29 2.90
CA ILE A 68 -11.94 -6.03 3.41
C ILE A 68 -10.41 -6.15 3.41
N GLN A 69 -9.74 -5.24 2.71
CA GLN A 69 -8.29 -5.25 2.57
C GLN A 69 -7.67 -4.12 3.37
N LEU A 70 -6.63 -4.46 4.14
CA LEU A 70 -5.91 -3.47 4.94
C LEU A 70 -5.25 -2.40 4.07
N THR A 71 -4.74 -2.78 2.90
CA THR A 71 -4.08 -1.87 1.96
C THR A 71 -5.02 -0.80 1.40
N ASP A 72 -6.30 -1.13 1.22
CA ASP A 72 -7.30 -0.18 0.74
C ASP A 72 -7.53 0.90 1.81
N ALA A 73 -7.61 0.49 3.09
CA ALA A 73 -7.69 1.43 4.21
C ALA A 73 -6.41 2.30 4.33
N ILE A 74 -5.23 1.71 4.13
CA ILE A 74 -3.95 2.46 4.15
C ILE A 74 -3.90 3.45 2.98
N ALA A 75 -4.38 3.06 1.80
CA ALA A 75 -4.44 3.94 0.63
C ALA A 75 -5.36 5.14 0.87
N GLU A 76 -6.53 4.95 1.50
CA GLU A 76 -7.40 6.05 1.91
C GLU A 76 -6.77 6.93 2.98
N LEU A 77 -6.08 6.34 3.96
CA LEU A 77 -5.35 7.09 4.99
C LEU A 77 -4.25 7.97 4.38
N ALA A 78 -3.52 7.45 3.37
CA ALA A 78 -2.43 8.15 2.69
C ALA A 78 -2.88 9.40 1.92
N LYS A 79 -4.18 9.52 1.60
CA LYS A 79 -4.78 10.75 1.03
C LYS A 79 -4.97 11.85 2.07
N LYS A 80 -5.11 11.47 3.35
CA LYS A 80 -5.39 12.38 4.46
C LYS A 80 -4.13 12.79 5.21
N GLN A 81 -3.17 11.87 5.34
CA GLN A 81 -1.90 12.10 6.01
C GLN A 81 -0.74 11.35 5.35
N SER A 82 0.49 11.66 5.73
CA SER A 82 1.66 10.92 5.26
C SER A 82 1.63 9.49 5.80
N VAL A 83 1.82 8.52 4.91
CA VAL A 83 2.15 7.14 5.24
C VAL A 83 3.48 6.83 4.57
N ASP A 84 4.41 6.26 5.31
CA ASP A 84 5.78 6.05 4.85
C ASP A 84 6.10 4.55 4.71
N ALA A 85 7.00 4.25 3.77
CA ALA A 85 7.60 2.94 3.57
C ALA A 85 9.09 2.99 3.95
N CYS A 86 9.61 1.89 4.50
CA CYS A 86 10.98 1.75 4.98
C CYS A 86 11.59 0.39 4.61
#